data_AF-A0A194R2C9-F1
#
_entry.id   AF-A0A194R2C9-F1
#
_cell.length_a   1.000
_cell.length_b   1.000
_cell.length_c   1.000
_cell.angle_alpha   90.00
_cell.angle_beta   90.00
_cell.angle_gamma   90.00
#
_symmetry.space_group_name_H-M   'P 1'
#
loop_
_entity.id
_entity.type
_entity.pdbx_description
1 polymer ?
#
loop_
_entity_poly.entity_id
_entity_poly.type
_entity_poly.pdbx_seq_one_letter_code
_entity_poly.pdbx_strand_id
1 'polypeptide(L)'
;MGNQNSCCCYRSPSPIRKDIVKLEEYPQEGDLSSNNIQHISEREPDDGDIDPSQDPIAGTIFMERSKASIENGMTRKRSQHQIADNKLKKSSSCSTIYLDDSTVSQPNLKNTVKCVALAIYYHIKNRTSERRLDIFDEKLHPLSKEGVSDDYDRYNPEHKQIYKFVRTLFNAAQLTAECAIITLVYLERLLICADLDIAPSNWKRIVLGAILLASKVWDDQAVWNVDYCQILKDITVEDMNELERQFLEMLQFNINVPSSVYAKYYFDLRTLAEANDLAFPSEPLSKERAQKLEAMSRVMEDKISAEIVKNGIKKWSSLDNVNSGAGVRRSVAILS
;
A
#
# COMPACT_ATOMS: atom_id res chain seq x y z
N MET A 1 -33.06 58.14 10.95
CA MET A 1 -33.47 58.62 9.61
C MET A 1 -32.22 58.63 8.72
N GLY A 2 -32.20 57.79 7.68
CA GLY A 2 -31.38 57.82 6.44
C GLY A 2 -29.85 57.95 6.56
N ASN A 3 -29.00 57.41 5.70
CA ASN A 3 -29.14 56.60 4.49
C ASN A 3 -27.70 56.21 4.10
N GLN A 4 -27.39 54.94 3.82
CA GLN A 4 -26.14 54.55 3.14
C GLN A 4 -26.37 53.29 2.29
N ASN A 5 -26.12 53.39 0.99
CA ASN A 5 -25.24 52.52 0.19
C ASN A 5 -25.60 52.58 -1.30
N SER A 6 -24.63 53.03 -2.11
CA SER A 6 -24.67 53.00 -3.57
C SER A 6 -23.79 51.85 -4.06
N CYS A 7 -24.39 50.92 -4.82
CA CYS A 7 -23.71 49.82 -5.48
C CYS A 7 -23.76 50.05 -7.00
N CYS A 8 -22.61 49.96 -7.68
CA CYS A 8 -22.48 50.17 -9.12
C CYS A 8 -22.83 48.89 -9.89
N CYS A 9 -23.76 48.98 -10.85
CA CYS A 9 -24.06 47.94 -11.83
C CYS A 9 -23.41 48.29 -13.19
N TYR A 10 -22.71 47.34 -13.80
CA TYR A 10 -22.34 47.39 -15.23
C TYR A 10 -23.06 46.27 -15.99
N ARG A 11 -23.66 46.63 -17.13
CA ARG A 11 -24.48 45.77 -18.02
C ARG A 11 -23.62 44.95 -18.98
N SER A 12 -24.03 43.71 -19.24
CA SER A 12 -23.54 42.86 -20.34
C SER A 12 -24.38 43.05 -21.63
N PRO A 13 -23.82 42.83 -22.85
CA PRO A 13 -24.50 43.07 -24.12
C PRO A 13 -25.28 41.84 -24.65
N SER A 14 -26.26 42.10 -25.52
CA SER A 14 -27.22 41.14 -26.11
C SER A 14 -26.65 40.33 -27.29
N PRO A 15 -27.09 39.08 -27.54
CA PRO A 15 -26.61 38.27 -28.65
C PRO A 15 -27.44 38.45 -29.95
N ILE A 16 -26.74 38.42 -31.07
CA ILE A 16 -27.23 38.53 -32.45
C ILE A 16 -27.82 37.19 -32.93
N ARG A 17 -28.98 37.29 -33.58
CA ARG A 17 -29.77 36.21 -34.21
C ARG A 17 -29.20 35.84 -35.58
N LYS A 18 -29.13 34.55 -35.95
CA LYS A 18 -29.27 34.08 -37.35
C LYS A 18 -29.70 32.60 -37.45
N ASP A 19 -30.85 32.46 -38.12
CA ASP A 19 -31.36 31.45 -39.04
C ASP A 19 -31.65 29.98 -38.66
N ILE A 20 -32.82 29.59 -39.15
CA ILE A 20 -33.67 28.42 -38.92
C ILE A 20 -33.38 27.35 -39.98
N VAL A 21 -33.19 26.08 -39.58
CA VAL A 21 -33.54 24.92 -40.44
C VAL A 21 -34.14 23.77 -39.60
N LYS A 22 -35.43 23.55 -39.86
CA LYS A 22 -36.32 22.37 -39.77
C LYS A 22 -36.11 21.24 -38.73
N LEU A 23 -37.12 21.20 -37.85
CA LEU A 23 -37.84 20.14 -37.14
C LEU A 23 -37.81 18.71 -37.72
N GLU A 24 -37.57 17.71 -36.85
CA GLU A 24 -38.29 16.42 -36.84
C GLU A 24 -38.26 15.74 -35.44
N GLU A 25 -39.46 15.63 -34.87
CA GLU A 25 -40.05 14.73 -33.85
C GLU A 25 -39.28 14.17 -32.62
N TYR A 26 -39.83 14.49 -31.43
CA TYR A 26 -39.60 13.87 -30.11
C TYR A 26 -40.33 12.52 -29.97
N PRO A 27 -39.92 11.69 -28.99
CA PRO A 27 -40.87 11.39 -27.92
C PRO A 27 -40.30 11.56 -26.48
N GLN A 28 -41.09 12.32 -25.72
CA GLN A 28 -41.45 12.26 -24.29
C GLN A 28 -40.40 12.12 -23.17
N GLU A 29 -40.41 13.18 -22.36
CA GLU A 29 -39.82 13.36 -21.03
C GLU A 29 -40.26 12.30 -20.02
N GLY A 30 -39.30 11.80 -19.24
CA GLY A 30 -39.51 11.16 -17.95
C GLY A 30 -38.61 11.81 -16.91
N ASP A 31 -39.24 12.59 -16.02
CA ASP A 31 -38.81 13.13 -14.72
C ASP A 31 -37.32 13.40 -14.43
N LEU A 32 -37.03 14.69 -14.28
CA LEU A 32 -35.82 15.23 -13.67
C LEU A 32 -35.75 14.88 -12.17
N SER A 33 -34.73 14.11 -11.77
CA SER A 33 -34.18 14.20 -10.42
C SER A 33 -33.04 15.22 -10.42
N SER A 34 -33.37 16.45 -10.05
CA SER A 34 -32.41 17.51 -9.75
C SER A 34 -31.69 17.18 -8.43
N ASN A 35 -30.67 16.31 -8.47
CA ASN A 35 -29.61 16.18 -7.45
C ASN A 35 -28.43 15.27 -7.88
N ASN A 36 -28.18 15.11 -9.19
CA ASN A 36 -26.96 14.43 -9.66
C ASN A 36 -25.84 15.44 -9.91
N ILE A 37 -25.16 15.87 -8.84
CA ILE A 37 -23.81 16.40 -8.98
C ILE A 37 -22.96 15.19 -9.36
N GLN A 38 -22.60 15.08 -10.64
CA GLN A 38 -21.65 14.06 -11.12
C GLN A 38 -20.40 14.09 -10.23
N HIS A 39 -20.06 12.95 -9.63
CA HIS A 39 -18.86 12.82 -8.81
C HIS A 39 -17.64 13.09 -9.69
N ILE A 40 -16.59 13.71 -9.16
CA ILE A 40 -15.41 14.14 -9.94
C ILE A 40 -14.77 12.95 -10.71
N SER A 41 -14.89 11.73 -10.17
CA SER A 41 -14.45 10.50 -10.82
C SER A 41 -15.21 10.11 -12.10
N GLU A 42 -16.38 10.70 -12.35
CA GLU A 42 -17.24 10.38 -13.51
C GLU A 42 -17.07 11.42 -14.64
N ARG A 43 -16.23 12.44 -14.43
CA ARG A 43 -16.08 13.60 -15.32
C ARG A 43 -14.92 13.47 -16.30
N GLU A 44 -14.01 12.54 -16.06
CA GLU A 44 -12.88 12.27 -16.96
C GLU A 44 -13.15 10.97 -17.73
N PRO A 45 -12.97 10.96 -19.06
CA PRO A 45 -12.98 9.72 -19.82
C PRO A 45 -11.90 8.78 -19.27
N ASP A 46 -12.24 7.49 -19.17
CA ASP A 46 -11.32 6.38 -18.86
C ASP A 46 -10.33 6.16 -20.01
N ASP A 47 -9.59 7.21 -20.36
CA ASP A 47 -8.46 7.19 -21.30
C ASP A 47 -7.18 7.18 -20.44
N GLY A 48 -6.84 6.02 -19.88
CA GLY A 48 -5.64 5.85 -19.08
C GLY A 48 -5.02 4.48 -19.31
N ASP A 49 -3.76 4.46 -19.74
CA ASP A 49 -2.91 3.27 -19.66
C ASP A 49 -3.15 2.56 -18.32
N ILE A 50 -3.62 1.31 -18.37
CA ILE A 50 -3.97 0.54 -17.18
C ILE A 50 -2.74 0.52 -16.26
N ASP A 51 -2.84 1.17 -15.10
CA ASP A 51 -1.80 1.17 -14.06
C ASP A 51 -1.37 -0.30 -13.82
N PRO A 52 -0.12 -0.68 -14.12
CA PRO A 52 0.30 -2.08 -14.03
C PRO A 52 0.17 -2.66 -12.63
N SER A 53 0.11 -1.82 -11.59
CA SER A 53 -0.15 -2.28 -10.22
C SER A 53 -1.60 -2.75 -9.99
N GLN A 54 -2.55 -2.28 -10.79
CA GLN A 54 -3.97 -2.64 -10.75
C GLN A 54 -4.31 -3.90 -11.54
N ASP A 55 -3.43 -4.32 -12.46
CA ASP A 55 -3.62 -5.55 -13.22
C ASP A 55 -3.55 -6.75 -12.25
N PRO A 56 -4.65 -7.52 -12.08
CA PRO A 56 -4.69 -8.67 -11.17
C PRO A 56 -3.79 -9.83 -11.64
N ILE A 57 -3.40 -9.88 -12.92
CA ILE A 57 -2.58 -10.94 -13.51
C ILE A 57 -1.10 -10.55 -13.50
N ALA A 58 -0.78 -9.27 -13.64
CA ALA A 58 0.60 -8.79 -13.55
C ALA A 58 1.14 -9.02 -12.13
N GLY A 59 2.33 -9.62 -11.99
CA GLY A 59 3.03 -9.71 -10.71
C GLY A 59 3.53 -8.34 -10.23
N THR A 60 3.91 -8.21 -8.97
CA THR A 60 4.68 -7.04 -8.52
C THR A 60 6.11 -7.10 -9.07
N ILE A 61 6.73 -5.95 -9.33
CA ILE A 61 8.06 -5.90 -9.98
C ILE A 61 9.10 -6.55 -9.06
N PHE A 62 8.99 -6.39 -7.75
CA PHE A 62 9.91 -6.99 -6.80
C PHE A 62 9.82 -8.52 -6.80
N MET A 63 8.66 -9.12 -7.10
CA MET A 63 8.53 -10.57 -7.23
C MET A 63 9.29 -11.08 -8.46
N GLU A 64 9.25 -10.35 -9.57
CA GLU A 64 10.07 -10.66 -10.74
C GLU A 64 11.56 -10.49 -10.42
N ARG A 65 11.94 -9.34 -9.85
CA ARG A 65 13.34 -9.05 -9.48
C ARG A 65 13.88 -9.98 -8.40
N SER A 66 13.04 -10.63 -7.59
CA SER A 66 13.47 -11.57 -6.55
C SER A 66 13.25 -13.04 -6.88
N LYS A 67 12.73 -13.36 -8.08
CA LYS A 67 12.33 -14.70 -8.52
C LYS A 67 13.38 -15.78 -8.25
N ALA A 68 14.63 -15.54 -8.64
CA ALA A 68 15.72 -16.50 -8.41
C ALA A 68 15.98 -16.75 -6.92
N SER A 69 15.83 -15.73 -6.06
CA SER A 69 15.96 -15.95 -4.61
C SER A 69 14.80 -16.77 -4.06
N ILE A 70 13.58 -16.50 -4.55
CA ILE A 70 12.38 -17.22 -4.14
C ILE A 70 12.48 -18.70 -4.49
N GLU A 71 12.84 -19.02 -5.74
CA GLU A 71 13.01 -20.41 -6.22
C GLU A 71 14.10 -21.17 -5.44
N ASN A 72 15.24 -20.52 -5.19
CA ASN A 72 16.33 -21.10 -4.40
C ASN A 72 15.92 -21.33 -2.94
N GLY A 73 15.21 -20.36 -2.33
CA GLY A 73 14.70 -20.45 -0.97
C GLY A 73 13.70 -21.59 -0.80
N MET A 74 12.74 -21.73 -1.73
CA MET A 74 11.78 -22.82 -1.73
C MET A 74 12.44 -24.18 -1.91
N THR A 75 13.43 -24.28 -2.81
CA THR A 75 14.19 -25.52 -3.03
C THR A 75 14.97 -25.92 -1.78
N ARG A 76 15.70 -24.99 -1.17
CA ARG A 76 16.43 -25.22 0.10
C ARG A 76 15.51 -25.72 1.19
N LYS A 77 14.33 -25.12 1.33
CA LYS A 77 13.32 -25.57 2.29
C LYS A 77 12.86 -26.97 1.97
N ARG A 78 12.50 -27.28 0.72
CA ARG A 78 12.05 -28.63 0.33
C ARG A 78 13.11 -29.69 0.64
N SER A 79 14.38 -29.40 0.37
CA SER A 79 15.50 -30.28 0.71
C SER A 79 15.71 -30.44 2.21
N GLN A 80 15.57 -29.36 3.00
CA GLN A 80 15.60 -29.46 4.48
C GLN A 80 14.50 -30.38 5.02
N HIS A 81 13.29 -30.36 4.43
CA HIS A 81 12.21 -31.27 4.84
C HIS A 81 12.53 -32.74 4.56
N GLN A 82 13.37 -33.04 3.56
CA GLN A 82 13.77 -34.41 3.23
C GLN A 82 14.94 -34.93 4.09
N ILE A 83 15.73 -34.04 4.68
CA ILE A 83 16.96 -34.39 5.43
C ILE A 83 16.74 -34.33 6.96
N ALA A 84 15.74 -33.59 7.44
CA ALA A 84 15.51 -33.38 8.87
C ALA A 84 14.83 -34.58 9.56
N ASP A 85 15.61 -35.61 9.89
CA ASP A 85 15.30 -36.50 11.02
C ASP A 85 15.46 -35.70 12.34
N ASN A 86 14.40 -35.66 13.15
CA ASN A 86 14.28 -35.19 14.54
C ASN A 86 13.84 -33.76 14.90
N LYS A 87 13.52 -32.85 13.97
CA LYS A 87 12.66 -31.68 14.29
C LYS A 87 11.76 -31.34 13.10
N LEU A 88 10.67 -32.10 12.96
CA LEU A 88 9.58 -31.77 12.04
C LEU A 88 9.15 -30.32 12.28
N LYS A 89 9.23 -29.48 11.25
CA LYS A 89 8.62 -28.16 11.28
C LYS A 89 7.12 -28.38 11.44
N LYS A 90 6.61 -28.06 12.62
CA LYS A 90 5.24 -28.39 13.00
C LYS A 90 4.29 -27.55 12.14
N SER A 91 3.45 -28.23 11.37
CA SER A 91 2.42 -27.62 10.53
C SER A 91 1.10 -27.58 11.29
N SER A 92 0.17 -26.75 10.84
CA SER A 92 -1.21 -26.81 11.33
C SER A 92 -1.80 -28.20 11.04
N SER A 93 -2.40 -28.81 12.06
CA SER A 93 -3.11 -30.09 12.04
C SER A 93 -4.49 -29.93 12.69
N CYS A 94 -5.30 -31.00 12.71
CA CYS A 94 -6.61 -30.98 13.39
C CYS A 94 -6.51 -30.73 14.90
N SER A 95 -5.36 -30.98 15.53
CA SER A 95 -5.13 -30.83 16.97
C SER A 95 -4.24 -29.64 17.34
N THR A 96 -3.45 -29.12 16.41
CA THR A 96 -2.50 -28.03 16.69
C THR A 96 -2.47 -27.07 15.53
N ILE A 97 -2.94 -25.84 15.75
CA ILE A 97 -2.92 -24.78 14.74
C ILE A 97 -1.76 -23.86 15.06
N TYR A 98 -0.94 -23.55 14.07
CA TYR A 98 0.13 -22.56 14.18
C TYR A 98 -0.32 -21.26 13.52
N LEU A 99 -0.26 -20.16 14.27
CA LEU A 99 -0.67 -18.84 13.78
C LEU A 99 0.44 -17.84 14.04
N ASP A 100 0.76 -17.02 13.02
CA ASP A 100 1.42 -15.75 13.25
C ASP A 100 0.37 -14.66 13.57
N ASP A 101 0.78 -13.61 14.28
CA ASP A 101 -0.08 -12.45 14.58
C ASP A 101 -0.04 -11.40 13.47
N SER A 102 0.27 -11.80 12.24
CA SER A 102 0.32 -10.89 11.09
C SER A 102 -0.81 -11.24 10.14
N THR A 103 -1.82 -10.38 10.06
CA THR A 103 -2.91 -10.51 9.08
C THR A 103 -2.81 -9.41 8.03
N VAL A 104 -3.61 -9.49 6.98
CA VAL A 104 -3.68 -8.42 5.96
C VAL A 104 -4.21 -7.11 6.56
N SER A 105 -5.10 -7.19 7.55
CA SER A 105 -5.68 -6.03 8.23
C SER A 105 -4.85 -5.53 9.42
N GLN A 106 -3.86 -6.31 9.86
CA GLN A 106 -2.98 -5.96 10.97
C GLN A 106 -1.60 -6.60 10.72
N PRO A 107 -0.80 -6.02 9.81
CA PRO A 107 0.52 -6.55 9.50
C PRO A 107 1.50 -6.30 10.65
N ASN A 108 2.48 -7.20 10.83
CA ASN A 108 3.53 -6.97 11.80
C ASN A 108 4.57 -5.96 11.27
N LEU A 109 4.60 -4.75 11.83
CA LEU A 109 5.48 -3.65 11.39
C LEU A 109 6.94 -4.06 11.19
N LYS A 110 7.52 -4.75 12.18
CA LYS A 110 8.94 -5.14 12.13
C LYS A 110 9.23 -6.06 10.94
N ASN A 111 8.31 -6.96 10.61
CA ASN A 111 8.45 -7.90 9.52
C ASN A 111 8.23 -7.23 8.19
N THR A 112 7.16 -6.46 8.09
CA THR A 112 6.84 -5.71 6.89
C THR A 112 8.00 -4.80 6.49
N VAL A 113 8.56 -4.01 7.42
CA VAL A 113 9.71 -3.14 7.13
C VAL A 113 10.95 -3.93 6.69
N LYS A 114 11.23 -5.10 7.30
CA LYS A 114 12.33 -5.96 6.85
C LYS A 114 12.13 -6.47 5.43
N CYS A 115 10.90 -6.87 5.09
CA CYS A 115 10.57 -7.45 3.79
C CYS A 115 10.49 -6.38 2.71
N VAL A 116 9.95 -5.20 3.00
CA VAL A 116 9.99 -4.03 2.11
C VAL A 116 11.42 -3.62 1.82
N ALA A 117 12.29 -3.56 2.85
CA ALA A 117 13.71 -3.31 2.63
C ALA A 117 14.39 -4.39 1.76
N LEU A 118 13.92 -5.64 1.84
CA LEU A 118 14.43 -6.74 1.01
C LEU A 118 13.94 -6.60 -0.45
N ALA A 119 12.69 -6.20 -0.66
CA ALA A 119 12.16 -5.89 -1.98
C ALA A 119 12.97 -4.77 -2.65
N ILE A 120 13.21 -3.65 -1.93
CA ILE A 120 14.07 -2.54 -2.38
C ILE A 120 15.49 -3.03 -2.71
N TYR A 121 16.05 -3.90 -1.87
CA TYR A 121 17.37 -4.51 -2.13
C TYR A 121 17.39 -5.25 -3.48
N TYR A 122 16.35 -6.04 -3.80
CA TYR A 122 16.28 -6.73 -5.08
C TYR A 122 16.04 -5.79 -6.26
N HIS A 123 15.33 -4.67 -6.06
CA HIS A 123 15.27 -3.61 -7.08
C HIS A 123 16.66 -3.11 -7.43
N ILE A 124 17.51 -2.82 -6.45
CA ILE A 124 18.86 -2.29 -6.69
C ILE A 124 19.80 -3.36 -7.26
N LYS A 125 19.74 -4.56 -6.69
CA LYS A 125 20.64 -5.67 -7.04
C LYS A 125 20.41 -6.16 -8.46
N ASN A 126 19.14 -6.31 -8.85
CA ASN A 126 18.73 -6.90 -10.12
C ASN A 126 18.13 -5.83 -11.04
N ARG A 127 18.65 -4.60 -10.97
CA ARG A 127 18.30 -3.52 -11.89
C ARG A 127 18.66 -3.89 -13.33
N THR A 128 17.85 -3.44 -14.27
CA THR A 128 17.99 -3.76 -15.70
C THR A 128 18.58 -2.60 -16.51
N SER A 129 18.43 -1.36 -16.03
CA SER A 129 19.01 -0.18 -16.65
C SER A 129 19.63 0.76 -15.59
N GLU A 130 20.18 1.88 -16.06
CA GLU A 130 20.74 2.93 -15.21
C GLU A 130 20.06 4.29 -15.43
N ARG A 131 18.76 4.29 -15.79
CA ARG A 131 17.97 5.53 -15.89
C ARG A 131 17.79 6.15 -14.51
N ARG A 132 18.25 7.39 -14.36
CA ARG A 132 18.30 8.16 -13.11
C ARG A 132 17.80 9.58 -13.38
N LEU A 133 17.29 10.23 -12.33
CA LEU A 133 16.89 11.64 -12.35
C LEU A 133 17.63 12.40 -11.25
N ASP A 134 18.02 13.63 -11.54
CA ASP A 134 18.86 14.46 -10.68
C ASP A 134 18.23 14.73 -9.31
N ILE A 135 16.90 14.91 -9.25
CA ILE A 135 16.15 15.13 -7.99
C ILE A 135 16.37 14.02 -6.95
N PHE A 136 16.68 12.81 -7.42
CA PHE A 136 16.93 11.66 -6.56
C PHE A 136 18.42 11.41 -6.29
N ASP A 137 19.36 12.11 -6.92
CA ASP A 137 20.78 11.86 -6.73
C ASP A 137 21.28 12.38 -5.37
N GLU A 138 21.76 11.50 -4.50
CA GLU A 138 22.17 11.86 -3.14
C GLU A 138 23.37 12.82 -3.08
N LYS A 139 24.18 12.94 -4.15
CA LYS A 139 25.30 13.89 -4.19
C LYS A 139 24.84 15.31 -4.50
N LEU A 140 23.92 15.47 -5.44
CA LEU A 140 23.29 16.76 -5.75
C LEU A 140 22.44 17.27 -4.60
N HIS A 141 21.92 16.33 -3.83
CA HIS A 141 20.78 16.47 -2.98
C HIS A 141 21.07 15.62 -1.71
N PRO A 142 21.99 16.06 -0.83
CA PRO A 142 22.46 15.27 0.31
C PRO A 142 21.40 15.11 1.40
N LEU A 143 21.51 14.01 2.16
CA LEU A 143 20.64 13.71 3.32
C LEU A 143 21.38 13.86 4.67
N SER A 144 22.67 14.20 4.65
CA SER A 144 23.55 14.41 5.81
C SER A 144 24.59 15.50 5.54
N LYS A 145 25.14 16.14 6.59
CA LYS A 145 26.18 17.19 6.44
C LYS A 145 27.46 16.71 5.77
N GLU A 146 27.86 15.46 6.03
CA GLU A 146 29.10 14.89 5.49
C GLU A 146 28.99 14.61 3.99
N GLY A 147 27.79 14.75 3.41
CA GLY A 147 27.51 14.42 2.02
C GLY A 147 27.69 12.93 1.77
N VAL A 148 28.02 12.61 0.53
CA VAL A 148 28.31 11.24 0.10
C VAL A 148 29.78 11.11 -0.29
N SER A 149 30.34 9.92 -0.06
CA SER A 149 31.70 9.57 -0.49
C SER A 149 31.85 9.65 -2.01
N ASP A 150 33.06 9.82 -2.53
CA ASP A 150 33.31 9.86 -3.98
C ASP A 150 32.98 8.52 -4.69
N ASP A 151 32.91 7.42 -3.93
CA ASP A 151 32.53 6.09 -4.42
C ASP A 151 31.07 5.69 -4.10
N TYR A 152 30.22 6.65 -3.71
CA TYR A 152 28.83 6.39 -3.29
C TYR A 152 27.97 5.63 -4.30
N ASP A 153 28.25 5.79 -5.60
CA ASP A 153 27.48 5.12 -6.66
C ASP A 153 28.03 3.74 -7.04
N ARG A 154 29.23 3.38 -6.57
CA ARG A 154 29.96 2.19 -7.04
C ARG A 154 29.42 0.88 -6.47
N TYR A 155 28.95 0.91 -5.22
CA TYR A 155 28.61 -0.31 -4.47
C TYR A 155 27.14 -0.34 -4.09
N ASN A 156 26.47 -1.43 -4.45
CA ASN A 156 25.09 -1.66 -4.02
C ASN A 156 25.00 -1.74 -2.49
N PRO A 157 24.04 -1.04 -1.85
CA PRO A 157 23.84 -1.14 -0.41
C PRO A 157 23.42 -2.56 -0.02
N GLU A 158 23.88 -3.01 1.15
CA GLU A 158 23.40 -4.23 1.76
C GLU A 158 21.95 -4.06 2.23
N HIS A 159 21.19 -5.16 2.24
CA HIS A 159 19.83 -5.20 2.81
C HIS A 159 19.76 -4.58 4.21
N LYS A 160 20.78 -4.81 5.04
CA LYS A 160 20.88 -4.26 6.40
C LYS A 160 20.95 -2.73 6.42
N GLN A 161 21.60 -2.10 5.44
CA GLN A 161 21.70 -0.64 5.33
C GLN A 161 20.35 -0.05 4.96
N ILE A 162 19.67 -0.63 3.97
CA ILE A 162 18.32 -0.23 3.56
C ILE A 162 17.33 -0.40 4.71
N TYR A 163 17.35 -1.56 5.38
CA TYR A 163 16.51 -1.82 6.54
C TYR A 163 16.73 -0.81 7.67
N LYS A 164 17.99 -0.48 7.99
CA LYS A 164 18.29 0.54 9.01
C LYS A 164 17.70 1.90 8.63
N PHE A 165 17.85 2.31 7.37
CA PHE A 165 17.31 3.60 6.90
C PHE A 165 15.79 3.65 7.04
N VAL A 166 15.07 2.68 6.46
CA VAL A 166 13.60 2.62 6.53
C VAL A 166 13.14 2.52 7.99
N ARG A 167 13.76 1.66 8.80
CA ARG A 167 13.40 1.50 10.22
C ARG A 167 13.59 2.79 11.01
N THR A 168 14.66 3.56 10.77
CA THR A 168 14.90 4.83 11.47
C THR A 168 13.76 5.80 11.18
N LEU A 169 13.35 5.95 9.92
CA LEU A 169 12.25 6.82 9.53
C LEU A 169 10.93 6.36 10.15
N PHE A 170 10.58 5.08 10.01
CA PHE A 170 9.34 4.53 10.55
C PHE A 170 9.25 4.66 12.07
N ASN A 171 10.34 4.41 12.79
CA ASN A 171 10.35 4.55 14.25
C ASN A 171 10.23 6.00 14.69
N ALA A 172 10.92 6.92 14.02
CA ALA A 172 10.95 8.32 14.42
C ALA A 172 9.64 9.05 14.06
N ALA A 173 9.06 8.73 12.90
CA ALA A 173 7.77 9.25 12.45
C ALA A 173 6.56 8.41 12.93
N GLN A 174 6.79 7.37 13.74
CA GLN A 174 5.76 6.49 14.31
C GLN A 174 4.81 5.83 13.28
N LEU A 175 5.34 5.51 12.09
CA LEU A 175 4.55 4.99 10.97
C LEU A 175 4.14 3.52 11.16
N THR A 176 3.02 3.17 10.54
CA THR A 176 2.38 1.85 10.63
C THR A 176 2.90 0.83 9.61
N ALA A 177 2.54 -0.45 9.75
CA ALA A 177 3.01 -1.50 8.85
C ALA A 177 2.39 -1.37 7.46
N GLU A 178 1.15 -0.92 7.43
CA GLU A 178 0.35 -0.62 6.26
C GLU A 178 1.02 0.48 5.43
N CYS A 179 1.51 1.55 6.07
CA CYS A 179 2.28 2.60 5.42
C CYS A 179 3.55 2.07 4.71
N ALA A 180 4.21 1.03 5.25
CA ALA A 180 5.35 0.40 4.60
C ALA A 180 4.98 -0.33 3.30
N ILE A 181 3.78 -0.93 3.25
CA ILE A 181 3.27 -1.60 2.04
C ILE A 181 2.94 -0.54 0.99
N ILE A 182 2.24 0.53 1.37
CA ILE A 182 1.92 1.66 0.48
C ILE A 182 3.19 2.33 -0.07
N THR A 183 4.23 2.47 0.77
CA THR A 183 5.55 2.97 0.34
C THR A 183 6.11 2.14 -0.82
N LEU A 184 6.00 0.81 -0.77
CA LEU A 184 6.50 -0.06 -1.84
C LEU A 184 5.64 0.07 -3.11
N VAL A 185 4.32 0.23 -2.98
CA VAL A 185 3.43 0.50 -4.11
C VAL A 185 3.84 1.79 -4.84
N TYR A 186 4.01 2.88 -4.10
CA TYR A 186 4.41 4.17 -4.69
C TYR A 186 5.81 4.14 -5.28
N LEU A 187 6.73 3.40 -4.67
CA LEU A 187 8.05 3.18 -5.22
C LEU A 187 7.98 2.45 -6.56
N GLU A 188 7.24 1.34 -6.67
CA GLU A 188 7.10 0.63 -7.95
C GLU A 188 6.39 1.45 -9.02
N ARG A 189 5.34 2.21 -8.64
CA ARG A 189 4.67 3.16 -9.55
C ARG A 189 5.66 4.19 -10.08
N LEU A 190 6.52 4.76 -9.23
CA LEU A 190 7.56 5.69 -9.67
C LEU A 190 8.48 5.05 -10.71
N LEU A 191 8.96 3.82 -10.49
CA LEU A 191 9.86 3.15 -11.42
C LEU A 191 9.21 2.93 -12.80
N ILE A 192 7.90 2.69 -12.83
CA ILE A 192 7.14 2.51 -14.07
C ILE A 192 6.88 3.86 -14.74
N CYS A 193 6.21 4.78 -14.04
CA CYS A 193 5.72 6.04 -14.61
C CYS A 193 6.85 6.98 -15.02
N ALA A 194 7.96 7.01 -14.26
CA ALA A 194 9.13 7.84 -14.56
C ALA A 194 10.23 7.08 -15.32
N ASP A 195 9.99 5.81 -15.69
CA ASP A 195 10.95 4.94 -16.40
C ASP A 195 12.34 4.94 -15.71
N LEU A 196 12.34 4.83 -14.38
CA LEU A 196 13.48 5.04 -13.49
C LEU A 196 13.96 3.69 -12.91
N ASP A 197 15.27 3.57 -12.66
CA ASP A 197 15.82 2.48 -11.88
C ASP A 197 16.40 2.94 -10.53
N ILE A 198 16.27 2.07 -9.52
CA ILE A 198 16.89 2.29 -8.21
C ILE A 198 18.36 1.84 -8.27
N ALA A 199 19.25 2.76 -7.92
CA ALA A 199 20.69 2.63 -7.96
C ALA A 199 21.32 3.08 -6.63
N PRO A 200 22.61 2.78 -6.40
CA PRO A 200 23.28 3.16 -5.16
C PRO A 200 23.32 4.66 -4.90
N SER A 201 23.31 5.49 -5.95
CA SER A 201 23.30 6.96 -5.83
C SER A 201 21.94 7.56 -5.47
N ASN A 202 20.82 6.87 -5.72
CA ASN A 202 19.49 7.49 -5.66
C ASN A 202 18.49 6.80 -4.70
N TRP A 203 18.81 5.60 -4.21
CA TRP A 203 17.85 4.78 -3.48
C TRP A 203 17.33 5.47 -2.20
N LYS A 204 18.18 6.21 -1.48
CA LYS A 204 17.75 6.86 -0.23
C LYS A 204 16.68 7.92 -0.50
N ARG A 205 16.87 8.74 -1.54
CA ARG A 205 15.92 9.79 -1.92
C ARG A 205 14.62 9.23 -2.47
N ILE A 206 14.69 8.20 -3.33
CA ILE A 206 13.49 7.51 -3.83
C ILE A 206 12.68 6.94 -2.67
N VAL A 207 13.33 6.22 -1.75
CA VAL A 207 12.67 5.63 -0.59
C VAL A 207 12.11 6.70 0.34
N LEU A 208 12.84 7.79 0.57
CA LEU A 208 12.35 8.92 1.36
C LEU A 208 11.09 9.53 0.73
N GLY A 209 11.12 9.85 -0.57
CA GLY A 209 9.96 10.41 -1.29
C GLY A 209 8.72 9.50 -1.22
N ALA A 210 8.91 8.19 -1.40
CA ALA A 210 7.82 7.22 -1.28
C ALA A 210 7.23 7.17 0.13
N ILE A 211 8.06 7.25 1.18
CA ILE A 211 7.63 7.28 2.58
C ILE A 211 6.87 8.57 2.90
N LEU A 212 7.36 9.73 2.43
CA LEU A 212 6.69 11.02 2.63
C LEU A 212 5.24 10.96 2.11
N LEU A 213 5.06 10.52 0.87
CA LEU A 213 3.73 10.40 0.27
C LEU A 213 2.87 9.35 0.99
N ALA A 214 3.40 8.17 1.27
CA ALA A 214 2.66 7.11 1.98
C ALA A 214 2.18 7.58 3.35
N SER A 215 3.04 8.27 4.11
CA SER A 215 2.70 8.78 5.44
C SER A 215 1.63 9.88 5.44
N LYS A 216 1.45 10.60 4.33
CA LYS A 216 0.44 11.65 4.22
C LYS A 216 -0.90 11.14 3.72
N VAL A 217 -0.87 10.12 2.86
CA VAL A 217 -2.10 9.58 2.25
C VAL A 217 -2.73 8.51 3.14
N TRP A 218 -1.92 7.70 3.81
CA TRP A 218 -2.40 6.53 4.54
C TRP A 218 -2.50 6.74 6.07
N ASP A 219 -1.65 7.59 6.64
CA ASP A 219 -1.63 7.79 8.09
C ASP A 219 -2.63 8.88 8.50
N ASP A 220 -3.53 8.55 9.42
CA ASP A 220 -4.49 9.51 9.99
C ASP A 220 -3.77 10.61 10.81
N GLN A 221 -2.57 10.32 11.32
CA GLN A 221 -1.70 11.27 12.00
C GLN A 221 -0.60 11.72 11.02
N ALA A 222 -0.98 12.49 10.00
CA ALA A 222 -0.05 12.92 8.96
C ALA A 222 1.14 13.70 9.56
N VAL A 223 2.35 13.24 9.24
CA VAL A 223 3.62 13.83 9.66
C VAL A 223 4.01 14.93 8.67
N TRP A 224 4.42 16.09 9.18
CA TRP A 224 4.71 17.26 8.34
C TRP A 224 6.17 17.18 7.85
N ASN A 225 6.48 17.83 6.73
CA ASN A 225 7.86 17.80 6.18
C ASN A 225 8.89 18.39 7.16
N VAL A 226 8.48 19.34 8.00
CA VAL A 226 9.31 19.88 9.09
C VAL A 226 9.73 18.78 10.08
N ASP A 227 8.86 17.82 10.37
CA ASP A 227 9.18 16.74 11.31
C ASP A 227 10.23 15.80 10.70
N TYR A 228 10.14 15.52 9.40
CA TYR A 228 11.19 14.77 8.69
C TYR A 228 12.54 15.49 8.67
N CYS A 229 12.54 16.83 8.61
CA CYS A 229 13.76 17.62 8.76
C CYS A 229 14.35 17.54 10.18
N GLN A 230 13.54 17.26 11.22
CA GLN A 230 14.06 17.01 12.56
C GLN A 230 14.73 15.63 12.69
N ILE A 231 14.23 14.66 11.92
CA ILE A 231 14.81 13.30 11.84
C ILE A 231 16.10 13.33 11.02
N LEU A 232 16.06 13.97 9.85
CA LEU A 232 17.17 14.17 8.92
C LEU A 232 17.63 15.63 9.00
N LYS A 233 18.34 15.95 10.10
CA LYS A 233 18.68 17.31 10.58
C LYS A 233 19.37 18.24 9.57
N ASP A 234 19.80 17.71 8.45
CA ASP A 234 20.63 18.40 7.47
C ASP A 234 19.89 18.66 6.15
N ILE A 235 18.63 18.26 6.06
CA ILE A 235 17.76 18.54 4.91
C ILE A 235 16.94 19.78 5.20
N THR A 236 16.80 20.65 4.19
CA THR A 236 15.97 21.84 4.28
C THR A 236 14.50 21.49 4.00
N VAL A 237 13.59 22.29 4.54
CA VAL A 237 12.15 22.10 4.31
C VAL A 237 11.83 22.31 2.83
N GLU A 238 12.54 23.21 2.17
CA GLU A 238 12.39 23.49 0.74
C GLU A 238 12.75 22.28 -0.12
N ASP A 239 13.88 21.61 0.17
CA ASP A 239 14.30 20.39 -0.53
C ASP A 239 13.33 19.22 -0.27
N MET A 240 12.82 19.10 0.96
CA MET A 240 11.82 18.08 1.29
C MET A 240 10.49 18.31 0.57
N ASN A 241 10.02 19.56 0.51
CA ASN A 241 8.80 19.94 -0.21
C ASN A 241 8.96 19.70 -1.72
N GLU A 242 10.14 20.02 -2.28
CA GLU A 242 10.42 19.81 -3.69
C GLU A 242 10.49 18.32 -4.04
N LEU A 243 11.14 17.50 -3.21
CA LEU A 243 11.17 16.04 -3.37
C LEU A 243 9.75 15.46 -3.39
N GLU A 244 8.90 15.87 -2.46
CA GLU A 244 7.51 15.43 -2.41
C GLU A 244 6.72 15.85 -3.66
N ARG A 245 6.84 17.12 -4.05
CA ARG A 245 6.15 17.67 -5.23
C ARG A 245 6.53 16.90 -6.50
N GLN A 246 7.82 16.72 -6.71
CA GLN A 246 8.36 16.00 -7.88
C GLN A 246 7.92 14.54 -7.88
N PHE A 247 7.94 13.87 -6.72
CA PHE A 247 7.46 12.49 -6.61
C PHE A 247 5.98 12.38 -6.98
N LEU A 248 5.14 13.30 -6.49
CA LEU A 248 3.70 13.32 -6.77
C LEU A 248 3.40 13.57 -8.25
N GLU A 249 4.15 14.49 -8.88
CA GLU A 249 4.06 14.78 -10.31
C GLU A 249 4.48 13.58 -11.17
N MET A 250 5.56 12.88 -10.80
CA MET A 250 5.99 11.66 -11.49
C MET A 250 4.99 10.50 -11.35
N LEU A 251 4.23 10.46 -10.26
CA LEU A 251 3.11 9.53 -10.08
C LEU A 251 1.86 9.96 -10.85
N GLN A 252 1.89 11.11 -11.53
CA GLN A 252 0.72 11.71 -12.19
C GLN A 252 -0.46 11.82 -11.22
N PHE A 253 -0.18 12.09 -9.93
CA PHE A 253 -1.17 12.14 -8.86
C PHE A 253 -1.97 10.85 -8.65
N ASN A 254 -1.53 9.70 -9.21
CA ASN A 254 -2.13 8.40 -8.95
C ASN A 254 -1.70 7.87 -7.56
N ILE A 255 -2.34 8.43 -6.53
CA ILE A 255 -2.13 8.07 -5.12
C ILE A 255 -3.15 7.07 -4.60
N ASN A 256 -4.20 6.75 -5.37
CA ASN A 256 -5.21 5.80 -4.91
C ASN A 256 -4.63 4.37 -4.89
N VAL A 257 -4.73 3.70 -3.74
CA VAL A 257 -4.33 2.30 -3.59
C VAL A 257 -5.55 1.48 -3.17
N PRO A 258 -6.20 0.78 -4.12
CA PRO A 258 -7.32 -0.11 -3.81
C PRO A 258 -6.90 -1.26 -2.90
N SER A 259 -7.85 -1.78 -2.12
CA SER A 259 -7.63 -2.90 -1.20
C SER A 259 -7.06 -4.15 -1.89
N SER A 260 -7.39 -4.38 -3.16
CA SER A 260 -6.86 -5.48 -3.97
C SER A 260 -5.35 -5.33 -4.19
N VAL A 261 -4.88 -4.13 -4.56
CA VAL A 261 -3.46 -3.83 -4.75
C VAL A 261 -2.71 -3.97 -3.43
N TYR A 262 -3.25 -3.39 -2.36
CA TYR A 262 -2.67 -3.53 -1.03
C TYR A 262 -2.53 -5.01 -0.63
N ALA A 263 -3.58 -5.81 -0.78
CA ALA A 263 -3.59 -7.22 -0.42
C ALA A 263 -2.58 -8.03 -1.27
N LYS A 264 -2.49 -7.74 -2.57
CA LYS A 264 -1.50 -8.34 -3.48
C LYS A 264 -0.08 -8.09 -2.97
N TYR A 265 0.29 -6.84 -2.72
CA TYR A 265 1.62 -6.50 -2.21
C TYR A 265 1.90 -7.14 -0.85
N TYR A 266 0.89 -7.20 0.04
CA TYR A 266 1.02 -7.88 1.32
C TYR A 266 1.35 -9.38 1.16
N PHE A 267 0.62 -10.11 0.32
CA PHE A 267 0.85 -11.55 0.11
C PHE A 267 2.15 -11.84 -0.64
N ASP A 268 2.51 -11.01 -1.62
CA ASP A 268 3.80 -11.10 -2.31
C ASP A 268 4.97 -10.88 -1.34
N LEU A 269 4.86 -9.89 -0.45
CA LEU A 269 5.85 -9.65 0.60
C LEU A 269 5.98 -10.82 1.57
N ARG A 270 4.86 -11.47 1.94
CA ARG A 270 4.90 -12.70 2.75
C ARG A 270 5.62 -13.84 2.03
N THR A 271 5.36 -14.03 0.74
CA THR A 271 6.04 -15.03 -0.09
C THR A 271 7.54 -14.80 -0.13
N LEU A 272 7.95 -13.54 -0.34
CA LEU A 272 9.36 -13.15 -0.30
C LEU A 272 9.99 -13.38 1.08
N ALA A 273 9.27 -13.02 2.15
CA ALA A 273 9.71 -13.19 3.54
C ALA A 273 9.95 -14.67 3.86
N GLU A 274 9.02 -15.52 3.46
CA GLU A 274 9.13 -16.96 3.64
C GLU A 274 10.35 -17.48 2.90
N ALA A 275 10.51 -17.21 1.60
CA ALA A 275 11.62 -17.76 0.84
C ALA A 275 13.03 -17.35 1.37
N ASN A 276 13.12 -16.22 2.08
CA ASN A 276 14.38 -15.71 2.65
C ASN A 276 14.50 -15.90 4.17
N ASP A 277 13.68 -16.77 4.77
CA ASP A 277 13.68 -17.08 6.21
C ASP A 277 13.53 -15.83 7.11
N LEU A 278 12.81 -14.83 6.61
CA LEU A 278 12.42 -13.61 7.35
C LEU A 278 11.03 -13.73 7.99
N ALA A 279 10.27 -14.78 7.64
CA ALA A 279 8.99 -15.06 8.26
C ALA A 279 9.15 -15.33 9.77
N PHE A 280 8.26 -14.76 10.58
CA PHE A 280 8.28 -15.02 12.02
C PHE A 280 7.89 -16.48 12.32
N PRO A 281 8.43 -17.06 13.40
CA PRO A 281 7.97 -18.35 13.87
C PRO A 281 6.48 -18.23 14.22
N SER A 282 5.65 -18.98 13.52
CA SER A 282 4.27 -19.20 13.93
C SER A 282 4.27 -19.93 15.27
N GLU A 283 3.52 -19.42 16.24
CA GLU A 283 3.39 -20.04 17.55
C GLU A 283 2.16 -20.94 17.59
N PRO A 284 2.18 -22.05 18.36
CA PRO A 284 1.01 -22.87 18.54
C PRO A 284 -0.11 -22.04 19.19
N LEU A 285 -1.32 -22.16 18.66
CA LEU A 285 -2.49 -21.49 19.19
C LEU A 285 -2.75 -21.94 20.63
N SER A 286 -2.58 -21.04 21.59
CA SER A 286 -2.85 -21.33 23.01
C SER A 286 -4.37 -21.42 23.27
N LYS A 287 -4.76 -22.11 24.35
CA LYS A 287 -6.17 -22.20 24.78
C LYS A 287 -6.77 -20.81 25.03
N GLU A 288 -6.01 -19.93 25.68
CA GLU A 288 -6.42 -18.55 25.96
C GLU A 288 -6.60 -17.74 24.67
N ARG A 289 -5.65 -17.84 23.73
CA ARG A 289 -5.73 -17.16 22.43
C ARG A 289 -6.91 -17.68 21.60
N ALA A 290 -7.16 -19.00 21.63
CA ALA A 290 -8.32 -19.60 20.97
C ALA A 290 -9.64 -19.09 21.54
N GLN A 291 -9.78 -19.02 22.87
CA GLN A 291 -10.98 -18.47 23.53
C GLN A 291 -11.19 -17.00 23.19
N LYS A 292 -10.11 -16.19 23.17
CA LYS A 292 -10.19 -14.78 22.78
C LYS A 292 -10.64 -14.63 21.32
N LEU A 293 -10.08 -15.43 20.40
CA LEU A 293 -10.48 -15.45 19.00
C LEU A 293 -11.95 -15.88 18.82
N GLU A 294 -12.41 -16.89 19.56
CA GLU A 294 -13.82 -17.33 19.53
C GLU A 294 -14.77 -16.23 20.03
N ALA A 295 -14.39 -15.53 21.11
CA ALA A 295 -15.17 -14.39 21.61
C ALA A 295 -15.26 -13.26 20.58
N MET A 296 -14.14 -12.87 19.97
CA MET A 296 -14.12 -11.84 18.92
C MET A 296 -14.93 -12.26 17.69
N SER A 297 -14.88 -13.55 17.31
CA SER A 297 -15.66 -14.10 16.21
C SER A 297 -17.17 -13.98 16.46
N ARG A 298 -17.64 -14.30 17.67
CA ARG A 298 -19.06 -14.17 18.04
C ARG A 298 -19.54 -12.72 17.96
N VAL A 299 -18.74 -11.79 18.48
CA VAL A 299 -19.05 -10.35 18.40
C VAL A 299 -19.16 -9.87 16.95
N MET A 300 -18.26 -10.33 16.08
CA MET A 300 -18.31 -9.99 14.65
C MET A 300 -19.52 -10.60 13.95
N GLU A 301 -19.87 -11.86 14.28
CA GLU A 301 -21.04 -12.54 13.73
C GLU A 301 -22.35 -11.82 14.12
N ASP A 302 -22.46 -11.37 15.37
CA ASP A 302 -23.59 -10.57 15.84
C ASP A 302 -23.68 -9.23 15.08
N LYS A 303 -22.54 -8.57 14.86
CA LYS A 303 -22.48 -7.31 14.10
C LYS A 303 -22.91 -7.51 12.65
N ILE A 304 -22.39 -8.54 11.98
CA ILE A 304 -22.78 -8.90 10.60
C ILE A 304 -24.26 -9.22 10.54
N SER A 305 -24.78 -10.00 11.49
CA SER A 305 -26.19 -10.37 11.56
C SER A 305 -27.09 -9.13 11.73
N ALA A 306 -26.69 -8.18 12.58
CA ALA A 306 -27.39 -6.92 12.75
C ALA A 306 -27.37 -6.05 11.48
N GLU A 307 -26.24 -5.97 10.77
CA GLU A 307 -26.13 -5.24 9.50
C GLU A 307 -26.98 -5.87 8.39
N ILE A 308 -27.02 -7.20 8.29
CA ILE A 308 -27.87 -7.94 7.35
C ILE A 308 -29.36 -7.63 7.59
N VAL A 309 -29.79 -7.66 8.86
CA VAL A 309 -31.17 -7.32 9.23
C VAL A 309 -31.50 -5.86 8.91
N LYS A 310 -30.56 -4.95 9.16
CA LYS A 310 -30.73 -3.51 8.90
C LYS A 310 -30.82 -3.18 7.40
N ASN A 311 -30.03 -3.86 6.56
CA ASN A 311 -29.93 -3.55 5.14
C ASN A 311 -30.84 -4.41 4.25
N GLY A 312 -31.64 -5.32 4.83
CA GLY A 312 -32.55 -6.20 4.08
C GLY A 312 -31.83 -7.15 3.10
N ILE A 313 -30.52 -7.36 3.28
CA ILE A 313 -29.70 -8.17 2.38
C ILE A 313 -30.06 -9.63 2.59
N LYS A 314 -30.50 -10.33 1.54
CA LYS A 314 -30.76 -11.78 1.61
C LYS A 314 -29.44 -12.52 1.86
N LYS A 315 -29.40 -13.36 2.90
CA LYS A 315 -28.28 -14.28 3.16
C LYS A 315 -27.96 -15.06 1.89
N TRP A 316 -26.68 -15.16 1.55
CA TRP A 316 -26.22 -16.06 0.50
C TRP A 316 -26.43 -17.51 0.98
N SER A 317 -27.05 -18.33 0.12
CA SER A 317 -27.42 -19.73 0.40
C SER A 317 -26.27 -20.62 0.90
N SER A 318 -25.02 -20.21 0.66
CA SER A 318 -23.80 -20.88 1.13
C SER A 318 -23.62 -20.89 2.66
N LEU A 319 -24.40 -20.09 3.41
CA LEU A 319 -24.33 -19.99 4.88
C LEU A 319 -25.39 -20.82 5.63
N ASP A 320 -26.37 -21.41 4.93
CA ASP A 320 -27.51 -22.06 5.59
C ASP A 320 -27.15 -23.39 6.27
N ASN A 321 -26.05 -24.03 5.87
CA ASN A 321 -25.58 -25.27 6.48
C ASN A 321 -24.78 -25.10 7.79
N VAL A 322 -24.45 -23.88 8.19
CA VAL A 322 -23.75 -23.63 9.47
C VAL A 322 -24.72 -23.55 10.64
N ASN A 323 -26.00 -23.20 10.40
CA ASN A 323 -26.93 -22.82 11.46
C ASN A 323 -28.02 -23.86 11.79
N SER A 324 -27.96 -25.06 11.20
CA SER A 324 -28.89 -26.16 11.54
C SER A 324 -28.38 -26.95 12.74
N GLY A 325 -28.41 -26.32 13.91
CA GLY A 325 -28.12 -26.98 15.18
C GLY A 325 -28.01 -25.99 16.33
N ALA A 326 -29.13 -25.77 17.02
CA ALA A 326 -29.21 -25.06 18.30
C ALA A 326 -28.51 -25.83 19.43
N GLY A 327 -27.22 -26.09 19.26
CA GLY A 327 -26.32 -26.61 20.26
C GLY A 327 -25.04 -25.82 20.15
N VAL A 328 -24.58 -25.27 21.27
CA VAL A 328 -23.27 -24.63 21.41
C VAL A 328 -22.20 -25.66 21.00
N ARG A 329 -21.87 -25.71 19.70
CA ARG A 329 -20.67 -26.42 19.24
C ARG A 329 -19.50 -25.53 19.64
N ARG A 330 -19.00 -25.75 20.85
CA ARG A 330 -17.64 -25.37 21.19
C ARG A 330 -16.75 -26.05 20.15
N SER A 331 -16.07 -25.26 19.33
CA SER A 331 -14.97 -25.77 18.51
C SER A 331 -13.87 -26.16 19.49
N VAL A 332 -13.91 -27.40 19.99
CA VAL A 332 -12.88 -27.92 20.88
C VAL A 332 -11.66 -28.18 20.00
N ALA A 333 -10.80 -27.18 19.86
CA ALA A 333 -9.41 -27.45 19.52
C ALA A 333 -8.85 -28.30 20.66
N ILE A 334 -8.66 -29.60 20.41
CA ILE A 334 -7.99 -30.50 21.37
C ILE A 334 -6.52 -30.10 21.37
N LEU A 335 -6.21 -29.07 22.16
CA LEU A 335 -4.85 -28.63 22.44
C LEU A 335 -4.31 -29.53 23.55
N SER A 336 -3.57 -30.57 23.14
CA SER A 336 -2.83 -31.50 24.00
C SER A 336 -1.54 -30.88 24.53
#